data_AF-A0A969I4I3-F1
#
_entry.id   AF-A0A969I4I3-F1
#
_cell.length_a   1.000
_cell.length_b   1.000
_cell.length_c   1.000
_cell.angle_alpha   90.00
_cell.angle_beta   90.00
_cell.angle_gamma   90.00
#
_symmetry.space_group_name_H-M   'P 1'
#
loop_
_entity.id
_entity.type
_entity.pdbx_description
1 polymer ?
#
loop_
_entity_poly.entity_id
_entity_poly.type
_entity_poly.pdbx_seq_one_letter_code
_entity_poly.pdbx_strand_id
1 'polypeptide(L)' 'LKAAVLAKTDGSSAQADWFSDGGVACEALRFGAHGWQRGRVRIQLEFHPDSDDFQPDCSHGSPHPDR' A
#
# COMPACT_ATOMS: atom_id res chain seq x y z
N LEU A 1 0.14 -15.82 -11.62
CA LEU A 1 -0.86 -14.84 -12.12
C LEU A 1 -0.10 -13.66 -12.69
N LYS A 2 -0.29 -13.33 -13.97
CA LYS A 2 0.05 -11.99 -14.48
C LYS A 2 -1.29 -11.34 -14.84
N ALA A 3 -1.48 -10.05 -14.66
CA ALA A 3 -2.67 -9.32 -15.07
C ALA A 3 -2.22 -7.94 -15.56
N ALA A 4 -2.84 -7.44 -16.62
CA ALA A 4 -2.58 -6.09 -17.15
C ALA A 4 -3.80 -5.20 -16.85
N VAL A 5 -3.55 -4.00 -16.34
CA VAL A 5 -4.58 -3.02 -15.95
C VAL A 5 -4.39 -1.76 -16.78
N LEU A 6 -5.46 -1.30 -17.42
CA LEU A 6 -5.49 -0.02 -18.14
C LEU A 6 -6.49 0.92 -17.46
N ALA A 7 -5.99 1.99 -16.87
CA ALA A 7 -6.78 3.07 -16.30
C ALA A 7 -6.56 4.35 -17.10
N LYS A 8 -7.62 5.14 -17.32
CA LYS A 8 -7.54 6.45 -17.95
C LYS A 8 -7.38 7.50 -16.86
N THR A 9 -6.25 8.19 -16.84
CA THR A 9 -5.98 9.27 -15.90
C THR A 9 -5.71 10.57 -16.66
N ASP A 10 -6.60 11.55 -16.52
CA ASP A 10 -6.39 12.90 -17.04
C ASP A 10 -5.43 13.60 -16.08
N GLY A 11 -4.18 13.78 -16.52
CA GLY A 11 -3.06 14.20 -15.68
C GLY A 11 -3.28 15.57 -15.04
N SER A 12 -3.78 15.59 -13.80
CA SER A 12 -3.70 16.75 -12.90
C SER A 12 -3.98 16.38 -11.44
N SER A 13 -4.78 15.36 -11.15
CA SER A 13 -5.10 14.94 -9.76
C SER A 13 -5.41 13.44 -9.60
N ALA A 14 -5.38 12.69 -10.70
CA ALA A 14 -5.85 11.30 -10.78
C ALA A 14 -4.95 10.24 -10.09
N GLN A 15 -3.88 10.65 -9.39
CA GLN A 15 -3.14 9.74 -8.52
C GLN A 15 -3.87 9.46 -7.20
N ALA A 16 -4.82 10.31 -6.79
CA ALA A 16 -5.45 10.23 -5.46
C ALA A 16 -6.43 9.05 -5.31
N ASP A 17 -7.04 8.55 -6.38
CA ASP A 17 -8.15 7.58 -6.26
C ASP A 17 -7.69 6.11 -6.18
N TRP A 18 -6.44 5.80 -6.55
CA TRP A 18 -5.92 4.43 -6.55
C TRP A 18 -5.91 3.78 -5.16
N PHE A 19 -5.69 4.60 -4.13
CA PHE A 19 -5.65 4.19 -2.73
C PHE A 19 -6.91 4.57 -1.97
N SER A 20 -7.93 5.10 -2.66
CA SER A 20 -9.24 5.34 -2.05
C SER A 20 -9.96 4.02 -1.78
N ASP A 21 -10.83 4.01 -0.77
CA ASP A 21 -11.69 2.83 -0.53
C ASP A 21 -12.60 2.55 -1.74
N GLY A 22 -12.92 3.60 -2.50
CA GLY A 22 -13.65 3.49 -3.77
C GLY A 22 -12.84 2.80 -4.87
N GLY A 23 -11.50 2.86 -4.90
CA GLY A 23 -10.70 2.37 -6.02
C GLY A 23 -10.97 3.07 -7.36
N VAL A 24 -10.35 2.58 -8.43
CA VAL A 24 -10.35 3.23 -9.76
C VAL A 24 -11.09 2.38 -10.79
N ALA A 25 -11.95 3.01 -11.58
CA ALA A 25 -12.62 2.37 -12.70
C ALA A 25 -11.62 2.09 -13.84
N CYS A 26 -11.57 0.86 -14.32
CA CYS A 26 -10.59 0.44 -15.32
C CYS A 26 -11.07 -0.78 -16.13
N GLU A 27 -10.24 -1.18 -17.09
CA GLU A 27 -10.34 -2.47 -17.77
C GLU A 27 -9.14 -3.34 -17.36
N ALA A 28 -9.41 -4.59 -17.00
CA ALA A 28 -8.40 -5.56 -16.62
C ALA A 28 -8.44 -6.78 -17.53
N LEU A 29 -7.27 -7.20 -18.02
CA LEU A 29 -7.13 -8.44 -18.79
C LEU A 29 -6.94 -9.61 -17.83
N ARG A 30 -7.96 -10.47 -17.73
CA ARG A 30 -7.89 -11.71 -16.96
C ARG A 30 -7.49 -12.86 -17.85
N PHE A 31 -6.28 -13.38 -17.68
CA PHE A 31 -5.82 -14.57 -18.39
C PHE A 31 -6.73 -15.77 -18.04
N GLY A 32 -7.29 -16.42 -19.06
CA GLY A 32 -8.30 -17.47 -18.91
C GLY A 32 -9.76 -16.99 -19.04
N ALA A 33 -10.00 -15.68 -19.10
CA ALA A 33 -11.27 -15.11 -19.55
C ALA A 33 -11.14 -14.62 -21.00
N HIS A 34 -12.24 -14.54 -21.75
CA HIS A 34 -12.28 -14.13 -23.15
C HIS A 34 -12.08 -12.61 -23.36
N GLY A 35 -11.04 -12.01 -22.77
CA GLY A 35 -10.60 -10.64 -23.07
C GLY A 35 -10.62 -9.67 -21.88
N TRP A 36 -10.68 -8.37 -22.21
CA TRP A 36 -10.71 -7.27 -21.24
C TRP A 36 -12.04 -7.23 -20.51
N GLN A 37 -11.98 -7.03 -19.20
CA GLN A 37 -13.16 -6.92 -18.34
C GLN A 37 -13.20 -5.54 -17.70
N ARG A 38 -14.32 -4.83 -17.88
CA ARG A 38 -14.60 -3.57 -17.18
C ARG A 38 -14.86 -3.85 -15.70
N GLY A 39 -14.31 -3.01 -14.85
CA GLY A 39 -14.48 -3.14 -13.41
C GLY A 39 -13.80 -2.01 -12.65
N ARG A 40 -13.45 -2.32 -11.42
CA ARG A 40 -12.83 -1.38 -10.48
C ARG A 40 -11.71 -2.10 -9.74
N VAL A 41 -10.53 -1.50 -9.73
CA VAL A 41 -9.36 -2.00 -8.99
C VAL A 41 -9.23 -1.20 -7.70
N ARG A 42 -9.06 -1.92 -6.58
CA ARG A 42 -8.81 -1.36 -5.25
C ARG A 42 -7.43 -1.83 -4.81
N ILE A 43 -6.56 -0.90 -4.42
CA ILE A 43 -5.21 -1.22 -3.93
C ILE A 43 -5.16 -0.84 -2.46
N GLN A 44 -4.80 -1.79 -1.61
CA GLN A 44 -4.52 -1.58 -0.19
C GLN A 44 -3.02 -1.75 0.03
N LEU A 45 -2.41 -0.75 0.65
CA LEU A 45 -1.03 -0.83 1.12
C LEU A 45 -1.05 -0.78 2.63
N GLU A 46 -0.21 -1.60 3.23
CA GLU A 46 0.06 -1.60 4.65
C GLU A 46 1.53 -1.24 4.84
N PHE A 47 1.80 -0.43 5.86
CA PHE A 47 3.16 -0.20 6.31
C PHE A 47 3.58 -1.38 7.19
N HIS A 48 4.63 -2.08 6.79
CA HIS A 48 5.20 -3.18 7.56
C HIS A 48 6.66 -2.85 7.89
N PRO A 49 6.98 -2.41 9.11
CA PRO A 49 8.37 -2.13 9.49
C PRO A 49 9.19 -3.44 9.49
N ASP A 50 10.45 -3.36 9.07
CA ASP A 50 11.33 -4.53 8.95
C ASP A 50 11.80 -5.07 10.32
N SER A 51 11.73 -4.27 11.38
CA SER A 51 12.02 -4.65 12.77
C SER A 51 11.41 -3.61 13.72
N ASP A 52 10.95 -4.02 14.90
CA ASP A 52 10.66 -3.10 15.99
C ASP A 52 11.97 -2.51 16.49
N ASP A 53 12.47 -1.44 15.87
CA ASP A 53 13.50 -0.58 16.47
C ASP A 53 12.90 0.25 17.64
N PHE A 54 12.03 -0.36 18.43
CA PHE A 54 11.74 0.07 19.79
C PHE A 54 12.84 -0.53 20.67
N GLN A 55 14.06 0.03 20.58
CA GLN A 55 14.96 -0.04 21.72
C GLN A 55 14.42 0.95 22.76
N PRO A 56 13.78 0.51 23.86
CA PRO A 56 13.77 1.35 25.04
C PRO A 56 15.24 1.59 25.37
N ASP A 57 15.63 2.86 25.43
CA ASP A 57 16.95 3.24 25.87
C ASP A 57 17.07 2.85 27.35
N CYS A 58 17.54 1.64 27.65
CA CYS A 58 17.91 1.25 29.01
C CYS A 58 19.13 2.03 29.55
N SER A 59 19.46 3.18 28.95
CA SER A 59 20.63 4.01 29.24
C SER A 59 20.37 5.12 30.26
N HIS A 60 19.12 5.39 30.64
CA HIS A 60 18.84 6.43 31.64
C HIS A 60 18.54 5.85 33.02
N GLY A 61 19.63 5.58 33.75
CA GLY A 61 19.63 5.64 35.21
C GLY A 61 19.60 4.29 35.92
N SER A 62 20.73 3.57 35.90
CA SER A 62 21.07 2.77 37.09
C SER A 62 21.29 3.76 38.24
N PRO A 63 20.52 3.71 39.34
CA PRO A 63 20.88 4.48 40.53
C PRO A 63 22.19 3.89 41.06
N HIS A 64 23.25 4.68 41.02
CA HIS A 64 24.51 4.33 41.66
C HIS A 64 24.25 4.13 43.16
N PRO A 65 24.52 2.96 43.76
CA PRO A 65 24.50 2.84 45.20
C PRO A 65 25.73 3.56 45.77
N ASP A 66 25.48 4.50 46.68
CA ASP A 66 26.39 5.09 47.65
C ASP A 66 27.59 5.92 47.15
N ARG A 67 27.45 7.25 47.24
CA ARG A 67 28.31 8.05 48.13
C ARG A 67 27.66 9.37 48.55
#